data_AF-A0A955LA91-F1
#
_entry.id   AF-A0A955LA91-F1
#
_cell.length_a   1.000
_cell.length_b   1.000
_cell.length_c   1.000
_cell.angle_alpha   90.00
_cell.angle_beta   90.00
_cell.angle_gamma   90.00
#
_symmetry.space_group_name_H-M   'P 1'
#
loop_
_entity.id
_entity.type
_entity.pdbx_description
1 polymer ?
#
loop_
_entity_poly.entity_id
_entity_poly.type
_entity_poly.pdbx_seq_one_letter_code
_entity_poly.pdbx_strand_id
1 'polypeptide(L)'
;KQKRTNLGFDFKTIEKELKIKEKYLKMLEEDEFQLFESSVQAKGFLKNYARFLGLNYEMMIALYRRDFENKDMKRKIEFKDEEIIEVNKITESKILEYLKSITITKRKLQLTFIILTCIFVFLIGFSSLRKSFSKPDLFITSPFEISAPYNGKIAYDANEIILKGKIEKGSSIKVNSEPINVKPNFEFETTLIPLQGDESSIVLETENTLGVKNQIVLNLFRPKQEINQLDAQIIAKANISYIIVKADGLVVYEGSIANGTEPLNYIGQKSIELETQQYENLDVIINGIAYELNAPVSIFESNGDNIVKK
;
A
#
# COMPACT_ATOMS: atom_id res chain seq x y z
N LYS A 1 54.72 24.96 36.01
CA LYS A 1 56.03 24.56 36.57
C LYS A 1 56.17 24.86 38.06
N GLN A 2 56.43 26.11 38.49
CA GLN A 2 56.73 26.43 39.90
C GLN A 2 55.68 25.90 40.90
N LYS A 3 54.39 26.08 40.64
CA LYS A 3 53.31 25.59 41.51
C LYS A 3 53.34 24.06 41.69
N ARG A 4 53.61 23.30 40.62
CA ARG A 4 53.72 21.83 40.69
C ARG A 4 54.89 21.42 41.57
N THR A 5 56.06 22.01 41.32
CA THR A 5 57.28 21.72 42.10
C THR A 5 57.07 22.02 43.59
N ASN A 6 56.43 23.14 43.93
CA ASN A 6 56.16 23.52 45.31
C ASN A 6 55.18 22.57 46.03
N LEU A 7 54.26 21.95 45.28
CA LEU A 7 53.34 20.95 45.81
C LEU A 7 53.96 19.54 45.84
N GLY A 8 55.19 19.37 45.35
CA GLY A 8 55.90 18.09 45.33
C GLY A 8 55.35 17.07 44.34
N PHE A 9 54.48 17.47 43.40
CA PHE A 9 53.89 16.52 42.45
C PHE A 9 54.86 16.16 41.31
N ASP A 10 55.08 14.86 41.10
CA ASP A 10 55.75 14.35 39.92
C ASP A 10 54.78 14.25 38.72
N PHE A 11 55.33 14.18 37.50
CA PHE A 11 54.47 14.11 36.31
C PHE A 11 53.67 12.81 36.22
N LYS A 12 54.20 11.68 36.74
CA LYS A 12 53.53 10.37 36.70
C LYS A 12 52.25 10.37 37.55
N THR A 13 52.28 11.01 38.71
CA THR A 13 51.12 11.17 39.58
C THR A 13 50.05 11.99 38.86
N ILE A 14 50.44 13.11 38.25
CA ILE A 14 49.51 14.00 37.55
C ILE A 14 48.95 13.33 36.30
N GLU A 15 49.77 12.56 35.57
CA GLU A 15 49.33 11.78 34.42
C GLU A 15 48.28 10.74 34.82
N LYS A 16 48.46 10.06 35.96
CA LYS A 16 47.49 9.09 36.47
C LYS A 16 46.15 9.76 36.82
N GLU A 17 46.19 10.95 37.42
CA GLU A 17 45.00 11.69 37.86
C GLU A 17 44.27 12.36 36.69
N LEU A 18 44.99 13.11 35.85
CA LEU A 18 44.40 13.90 34.78
C LEU A 18 44.24 13.13 33.47
N LYS A 19 44.84 11.93 33.35
CA LYS A 19 44.94 11.16 32.10
C LYS A 19 45.60 11.95 30.96
N ILE A 20 46.48 12.90 31.30
CA ILE A 20 47.27 13.68 30.36
C ILE A 20 48.70 13.15 30.40
N LYS A 21 49.20 12.64 29.27
CA LYS A 21 50.55 12.07 29.19
C LYS A 21 51.61 13.09 29.64
N GLU A 22 52.64 12.64 30.35
CA GLU A 22 53.75 13.48 30.84
C GLU A 22 54.30 14.42 29.76
N LYS A 23 54.44 13.93 28.52
CA LYS A 23 54.93 14.76 27.39
C LYS A 23 54.12 16.04 27.20
N TYR A 24 52.79 15.99 27.32
CA TYR A 24 51.94 17.16 27.13
C TYR A 24 51.99 18.09 28.34
N LEU A 25 52.14 17.56 29.56
CA LEU A 25 52.34 18.38 30.75
C LEU A 25 53.67 19.15 30.70
N LYS A 26 54.73 18.54 30.15
CA LYS A 26 56.01 19.22 29.89
C LYS A 26 55.84 20.32 28.85
N MET A 27 55.20 20.03 27.72
CA MET A 27 54.90 21.03 26.70
C MET A 27 54.14 22.24 27.27
N LEU A 28 53.20 22.03 28.20
CA LEU A 28 52.51 23.13 28.91
C LEU A 28 53.45 23.93 29.84
N GLU A 29 54.47 23.30 30.43
CA GLU A 29 55.43 23.97 31.32
C GLU A 29 56.58 24.66 30.58
N GLU A 30 56.81 24.29 29.33
CA GLU A 30 57.86 24.80 28.44
C GLU A 30 57.31 25.77 27.38
N ASP A 31 56.02 26.10 27.45
CA ASP A 31 55.29 26.97 26.52
C ASP A 31 55.36 26.52 25.05
N GLU A 32 55.51 25.22 24.82
CA GLU A 32 55.59 24.60 23.48
C GLU A 32 54.21 24.29 22.90
N PHE A 33 53.33 25.29 22.87
CA PHE A 33 51.93 25.12 22.46
C PHE A 33 51.74 24.75 20.98
N GLN A 34 52.69 25.10 20.12
CA GLN A 34 52.69 24.74 18.69
C GLN A 34 52.80 23.23 18.42
N LEU A 35 53.27 22.44 19.41
CA LEU A 35 53.44 20.99 19.26
C LEU A 35 52.17 20.19 19.58
N PHE A 36 51.13 20.85 20.09
CA PHE A 36 49.84 20.20 20.33
C PHE A 36 49.12 19.97 19.01
N GLU A 37 48.34 18.89 18.94
CA GLU A 37 47.59 18.52 17.73
C GLU A 37 46.52 19.57 17.37
N SER A 38 45.98 20.24 18.38
CA SER A 38 45.06 21.37 18.19
C SER A 38 45.11 22.36 19.36
N SER A 39 44.76 23.62 19.07
CA SER A 39 44.65 24.67 20.09
C SER A 39 43.59 24.36 21.14
N VAL A 40 42.54 23.62 20.76
CA VAL A 40 41.47 23.16 21.66
C VAL A 40 42.01 22.16 22.68
N GLN A 41 42.84 21.21 22.23
CA GLN A 41 43.47 20.21 23.10
C GLN A 41 44.44 20.86 24.08
N ALA A 42 45.32 21.75 23.59
CA ALA A 42 46.25 22.50 24.42
C ALA A 42 45.55 23.28 25.54
N LYS A 43 44.48 24.00 25.19
CA LYS A 43 43.65 24.75 26.14
C LYS A 43 42.93 23.86 27.15
N GLY A 44 42.43 22.71 26.70
CA GLY A 44 41.79 21.72 27.57
C GLY A 44 42.77 21.16 28.61
N PHE A 45 43.97 20.81 28.19
CA PHE A 45 45.02 20.31 29.10
C PHE A 45 45.51 21.40 30.04
N LEU A 46 45.75 22.62 29.55
CA LEU A 46 46.12 23.76 30.39
C LEU A 46 45.07 24.05 31.46
N LYS A 47 43.78 24.00 31.09
CA LYS A 47 42.66 24.17 32.03
C LYS A 47 42.68 23.13 33.15
N ASN A 48 42.76 21.85 32.76
CA ASN A 48 42.72 20.74 33.72
C ASN A 48 43.94 20.76 34.63
N TYR A 49 45.11 21.04 34.06
CA TYR A 49 46.35 21.10 34.80
C TYR A 49 46.40 22.29 35.77
N ALA A 50 45.97 23.47 35.34
CA ALA A 50 45.86 24.65 36.22
C ALA A 50 44.90 24.38 37.39
N ARG A 51 43.74 23.77 37.12
CA ARG A 51 42.77 23.42 38.16
C ARG A 51 43.33 22.42 39.16
N PHE A 52 44.02 21.38 38.70
CA PHE A 52 44.65 20.39 39.56
C PHE A 52 45.68 21.01 40.53
N LEU A 53 46.45 21.99 40.04
CA LEU A 53 47.44 22.71 40.84
C LEU A 53 46.84 23.84 41.70
N GLY A 54 45.52 24.02 41.68
CA GLY A 54 44.83 25.10 42.40
C GLY A 54 45.15 26.50 41.88
N LEU A 55 45.49 26.63 40.59
CA LEU A 55 45.72 27.90 39.92
C LEU A 55 44.41 28.43 39.31
N ASN A 56 44.32 29.75 39.12
CA ASN A 56 43.21 30.36 38.39
C ASN A 56 43.31 29.98 36.90
N TYR A 57 42.56 28.96 36.51
CA TYR A 57 42.59 28.43 35.14
C TYR A 57 42.09 29.45 34.10
N GLU A 58 41.22 30.39 34.48
CA GLU A 58 40.68 31.40 33.56
C GLU A 58 41.77 32.39 33.15
N MET A 59 42.60 32.80 34.12
CA MET A 59 43.78 33.62 33.86
C MET A 59 44.80 32.88 32.98
N MET A 60 45.07 31.59 33.26
CA MET A 60 46.02 30.81 32.46
C MET A 60 45.55 30.64 31.01
N ILE A 61 44.26 30.40 30.80
CA ILE A 61 43.68 30.36 29.46
C ILE A 61 43.77 31.72 28.77
N ALA A 62 43.53 32.82 29.48
CA ALA A 62 43.60 34.16 28.89
C ALA A 62 45.01 34.50 28.39
N LEU A 63 46.05 34.13 29.14
CA LEU A 63 47.45 34.27 28.72
C LEU A 63 47.76 33.44 27.47
N TYR A 64 47.35 32.17 27.47
CA TYR A 64 47.50 31.28 26.31
C TYR A 64 46.85 31.86 25.03
N ARG A 65 45.65 32.43 25.14
CA ARG A 65 44.96 33.06 24.00
C ARG A 65 45.72 34.25 23.42
N ARG A 66 46.30 35.09 24.28
CA ARG A 66 47.04 36.27 23.87
C ARG A 66 48.29 35.89 23.09
N ASP A 67 49.04 34.92 23.60
CA ASP A 67 50.41 34.68 23.15
C ASP A 67 50.53 33.65 22.02
N PHE A 68 49.60 32.68 21.95
CA PHE A 68 49.72 31.50 21.08
C PHE A 68 48.56 31.32 20.08
N GLU A 69 47.29 31.41 20.52
CA GLU A 69 46.13 31.08 19.65
C GLU A 69 46.05 32.00 18.40
N ASN A 70 46.37 33.28 18.54
CA ASN A 70 46.32 34.24 17.42
C ASN A 70 47.49 34.10 16.43
N LYS A 71 48.65 33.60 16.88
CA LYS A 71 49.84 33.44 16.03
C LYS A 71 49.77 32.17 15.19
N ASP A 72 49.31 31.07 15.77
CA ASP A 72 49.18 29.79 15.06
C ASP A 72 48.09 29.84 13.96
N MET A 73 47.00 30.58 14.20
CA MET A 73 45.95 30.76 13.21
C MET A 73 46.47 31.56 12.00
N LYS A 74 47.22 32.65 12.23
CA LYS A 74 47.81 33.45 11.15
C LYS A 74 48.83 32.65 10.34
N ARG A 75 49.70 31.89 11.03
CA ARG A 75 50.69 31.01 10.39
C ARG A 75 50.05 29.90 9.56
N LYS A 76 48.99 29.24 10.06
CA LYS A 76 48.26 28.20 9.29
C LYS A 76 47.56 28.76 8.05
N ILE A 77 47.09 30.00 8.09
CA ILE A 77 46.46 30.64 6.93
C ILE A 77 47.53 30.96 5.87
N GLU A 78 48.66 31.56 6.27
CA GLU A 78 49.77 31.89 5.36
C GLU A 78 50.35 30.63 4.67
N PHE A 79 50.58 29.53 5.40
CA PHE A 79 51.07 28.29 4.80
C PHE A 79 50.04 27.61 3.89
N LYS A 80 48.76 27.69 4.23
CA LYS A 80 47.69 27.08 3.42
C LYS A 80 47.49 27.83 2.11
N ASP A 81 47.63 29.16 2.12
CA ASP A 81 47.53 29.97 0.90
C ASP A 81 48.71 29.68 -0.04
N GLU A 82 49.94 29.55 0.46
CA GLU A 82 51.11 29.15 -0.36
C GLU A 82 50.98 27.74 -0.95
N GLU A 83 50.53 26.77 -0.14
CA GLU A 83 50.36 25.37 -0.58
C GLU A 83 49.22 25.23 -1.61
N ILE A 84 48.11 25.98 -1.45
CA ILE A 84 47.01 26.02 -2.43
C ILE A 84 47.49 26.64 -3.76
N ILE A 85 48.33 27.68 -3.71
CA ILE A 85 48.85 28.32 -4.93
C ILE A 85 49.80 27.39 -5.71
N GLU A 86 50.66 26.63 -5.04
CA GLU A 86 51.53 25.65 -5.69
C GLU A 86 50.77 24.43 -6.23
N VAL A 87 49.82 23.88 -5.46
CA VAL A 87 48.99 22.75 -5.89
C VAL A 87 48.15 23.13 -7.11
N ASN A 88 47.56 24.33 -7.14
CA ASN A 88 46.77 24.77 -8.30
C ASN A 88 47.63 24.94 -9.56
N LYS A 89 48.86 25.48 -9.45
CA LYS A 89 49.77 25.60 -10.61
C LYS A 89 50.20 24.24 -11.17
N ILE A 90 50.51 23.27 -10.30
CA ILE A 90 50.91 21.91 -10.71
C ILE A 90 49.72 21.14 -11.29
N THR A 91 48.52 21.35 -10.77
CA THR A 91 47.29 20.69 -11.23
C THR A 91 46.82 21.25 -12.58
N GLU A 92 46.85 22.57 -12.76
CA GLU A 92 46.57 23.19 -14.05
C GLU A 92 47.57 22.77 -15.13
N SER A 93 48.87 22.73 -14.81
CA SER A 93 49.88 22.32 -15.79
C SER A 93 49.71 20.86 -16.22
N LYS A 94 49.38 19.95 -15.29
CA LYS A 94 49.14 18.52 -15.60
C LYS A 94 47.83 18.27 -16.34
N ILE A 95 46.75 18.99 -16.01
CA ILE A 95 45.48 18.88 -16.75
C ILE A 95 45.65 19.45 -18.16
N LEU A 96 46.31 20.60 -18.30
CA LEU A 96 46.61 21.18 -19.61
C LEU A 96 47.54 20.27 -20.42
N GLU A 97 48.52 19.63 -19.82
CA GLU A 97 49.39 18.63 -20.47
C GLU A 97 48.61 17.37 -20.89
N TYR A 98 47.72 16.86 -20.03
CA TYR A 98 46.84 15.73 -20.33
C TYR A 98 45.88 16.06 -21.49
N LEU A 99 45.27 17.24 -21.48
CA LEU A 99 44.40 17.73 -22.56
C LEU A 99 45.19 17.98 -23.86
N LYS A 100 46.45 18.43 -23.77
CA LYS A 100 47.34 18.63 -24.94
C LYS A 100 47.83 17.31 -25.54
N SER A 101 47.91 16.25 -24.73
CA SER A 101 48.23 14.87 -25.18
C SER A 101 47.05 14.17 -25.86
N ILE A 102 45.81 14.67 -25.67
CA ILE A 102 44.63 14.23 -26.40
C ILE A 102 44.70 14.77 -27.84
N THR A 103 45.48 14.06 -28.66
CA THR A 103 45.44 14.22 -30.11
C THR A 103 44.14 13.63 -30.63
N ILE A 104 43.09 14.46 -30.68
CA ILE A 104 41.81 14.13 -31.33
C ILE A 104 42.06 14.04 -32.84
N THR A 105 42.56 12.90 -33.28
CA THR A 105 42.63 12.61 -34.71
C THR A 105 41.20 12.49 -35.23
N LYS A 106 40.92 13.03 -36.42
CA LYS A 106 39.61 12.95 -37.08
C LYS A 106 39.01 11.53 -37.03
N ARG A 107 39.85 10.49 -37.11
CA ARG A 107 39.48 9.07 -37.00
C ARG A 107 38.89 8.67 -35.64
N LYS A 108 39.47 9.14 -34.51
CA LYS A 108 38.95 8.81 -33.17
C LYS A 108 37.60 9.48 -32.91
N LEU A 109 37.44 10.72 -33.37
CA LEU A 109 36.17 11.46 -33.29
C LEU A 109 35.06 10.81 -34.12
N GLN A 110 35.40 10.36 -35.34
CA GLN A 110 34.49 9.57 -36.18
C GLN A 110 34.09 8.25 -35.49
N LEU A 111 35.04 7.54 -34.88
CA LEU A 111 34.75 6.28 -34.18
C LEU A 111 33.80 6.48 -32.98
N THR A 112 34.02 7.54 -32.19
CA THR A 112 33.13 7.87 -31.06
C THR A 112 31.73 8.22 -31.54
N PHE A 113 31.61 8.95 -32.65
CA PHE A 113 30.32 9.29 -33.21
C PHE A 113 29.59 8.04 -33.74
N ILE A 114 30.31 7.11 -34.37
CA ILE A 114 29.75 5.83 -34.82
C ILE A 114 29.25 5.01 -33.63
N ILE A 115 30.06 4.87 -32.57
CA ILE A 115 29.66 4.14 -31.36
C ILE A 115 28.41 4.77 -30.72
N LEU A 116 28.38 6.09 -30.57
CA LEU A 116 27.23 6.80 -30.01
C LEU A 116 25.97 6.58 -30.87
N THR A 117 26.13 6.61 -32.20
CA THR A 117 25.05 6.33 -33.16
C THR A 117 24.55 4.89 -33.03
N CYS A 118 25.44 3.91 -32.93
CA CYS A 118 25.08 2.50 -32.73
C CYS A 118 24.34 2.30 -31.41
N ILE A 119 24.78 2.94 -30.32
CA ILE A 119 24.09 2.92 -29.03
C ILE A 119 22.69 3.53 -29.16
N PHE A 120 22.56 4.67 -29.84
CA PHE A 120 21.27 5.31 -30.07
C PHE A 120 20.30 4.41 -30.85
N VAL A 121 20.77 3.80 -31.94
CA VAL A 121 19.99 2.83 -32.73
C VAL A 121 19.61 1.61 -31.88
N PHE A 122 20.53 1.11 -31.06
CA PHE A 122 20.27 0.00 -30.14
C PHE A 122 19.20 0.37 -29.11
N LEU A 123 19.27 1.55 -28.50
CA LEU A 123 18.28 2.01 -27.52
C LEU A 123 16.90 2.17 -28.14
N ILE A 124 16.81 2.72 -29.37
CA ILE A 124 15.55 2.81 -30.12
C ILE A 124 15.00 1.41 -30.41
N GLY A 125 15.82 0.51 -30.96
CA GLY A 125 15.43 -0.86 -31.27
C GLY A 125 14.97 -1.63 -30.03
N PHE A 126 15.70 -1.50 -28.93
CA PHE A 126 15.36 -2.11 -27.65
C PHE A 126 14.05 -1.58 -27.06
N SER A 127 13.78 -0.28 -27.21
CA SER A 127 12.49 0.32 -26.82
C SER A 127 11.32 -0.26 -27.64
N SER A 128 11.51 -0.44 -28.94
CA SER A 128 10.50 -1.01 -29.83
C SER A 128 10.19 -2.46 -29.50
N LEU A 129 11.22 -3.25 -29.16
CA LEU A 129 11.06 -4.64 -28.73
C LEU A 129 10.22 -4.74 -27.45
N ARG A 130 10.38 -3.82 -26.49
CA ARG A 130 9.58 -3.83 -25.25
C ARG A 130 8.08 -3.64 -25.50
N LYS A 131 7.67 -2.86 -26.50
CA LYS A 131 6.25 -2.64 -26.80
C LYS A 131 5.58 -3.90 -27.35
N SER A 132 6.30 -4.74 -28.08
CA SER A 132 5.75 -5.99 -28.60
C SER A 132 5.41 -7.01 -27.49
N PHE A 133 6.03 -6.89 -26.31
CA PHE A 133 5.75 -7.77 -25.17
C PHE A 133 4.75 -7.16 -24.17
N SER A 134 4.03 -6.08 -24.52
CA SER A 134 2.96 -5.57 -23.65
C SER A 134 1.76 -6.54 -23.63
N LYS A 135 1.07 -6.57 -22.49
CA LYS A 135 -0.17 -7.34 -22.35
C LYS A 135 -1.25 -6.74 -23.25
N PRO A 136 -2.02 -7.57 -23.98
CA PRO A 136 -3.07 -7.06 -24.84
C PRO A 136 -4.20 -6.39 -24.06
N ASP A 137 -4.76 -5.33 -24.62
CA ASP A 137 -5.93 -4.68 -24.04
C ASP A 137 -7.20 -5.56 -24.14
N LEU A 138 -7.98 -5.57 -23.07
CA LEU A 138 -9.28 -6.23 -22.98
C LEU A 138 -10.21 -5.38 -22.12
N PHE A 139 -11.37 -5.02 -22.67
CA PHE A 139 -12.38 -4.21 -22.02
C PHE A 139 -13.75 -4.88 -22.14
N ILE A 140 -14.48 -4.98 -21.03
CA ILE A 140 -15.92 -5.26 -21.01
C ILE A 140 -16.62 -3.91 -20.97
N THR A 141 -17.59 -3.71 -21.85
CA THR A 141 -18.41 -2.50 -21.97
C THR A 141 -19.85 -2.73 -21.52
N SER A 142 -20.30 -3.98 -21.44
CA SER A 142 -21.64 -4.32 -20.96
C SER A 142 -21.67 -5.73 -20.37
N PRO A 143 -22.43 -5.96 -19.29
CA PRO A 143 -23.20 -4.97 -18.52
C PRO A 143 -22.33 -4.13 -17.57
N PHE A 144 -21.03 -4.43 -17.50
CA PHE A 144 -20.07 -3.75 -16.63
C PHE A 144 -19.02 -3.03 -17.45
N GLU A 145 -18.40 -1.99 -16.87
CA GLU A 145 -17.23 -1.32 -17.45
C GLU A 145 -15.97 -1.79 -16.72
N ILE A 146 -15.30 -2.80 -17.27
CA ILE A 146 -14.15 -3.46 -16.63
C ILE A 146 -13.00 -3.56 -17.63
N SER A 147 -11.79 -3.24 -17.21
CA SER A 147 -10.57 -3.42 -17.99
C SER A 147 -9.67 -4.49 -17.40
N ALA A 148 -8.94 -5.20 -18.26
CA ALA A 148 -7.95 -6.16 -17.83
C ALA A 148 -6.65 -5.47 -17.37
N PRO A 149 -5.93 -6.01 -16.36
CA PRO A 149 -6.27 -7.21 -15.59
C PRO A 149 -7.33 -6.92 -14.52
N TYR A 150 -8.27 -7.85 -14.34
CA TYR A 150 -9.29 -7.76 -13.28
C TYR A 150 -9.55 -9.12 -12.64
N ASN A 151 -9.73 -9.13 -11.32
CA ASN A 151 -10.25 -10.27 -10.57
C ASN A 151 -11.10 -9.75 -9.41
N GLY A 152 -12.41 -9.97 -9.50
CA GLY A 152 -13.35 -9.42 -8.51
C GLY A 152 -14.66 -10.18 -8.45
N LYS A 153 -15.46 -9.85 -7.43
CA LYS A 153 -16.81 -10.38 -7.22
C LYS A 153 -17.86 -9.37 -7.67
N ILE A 154 -18.89 -9.84 -8.36
CA ILE A 154 -19.98 -9.00 -8.85
C ILE A 154 -21.33 -9.66 -8.55
N ALA A 155 -22.22 -8.92 -7.90
CA ALA A 155 -23.60 -9.37 -7.71
C ALA A 155 -24.34 -9.31 -9.05
N TYR A 156 -24.93 -10.44 -9.46
CA TYR A 156 -25.67 -10.53 -10.72
C TYR A 156 -26.84 -11.52 -10.60
N ASP A 157 -28.06 -11.00 -10.70
CA ASP A 157 -29.31 -11.73 -10.47
C ASP A 157 -30.08 -11.95 -11.78
N ALA A 158 -29.43 -12.58 -12.75
CA ALA A 158 -30.09 -13.08 -13.96
C ALA A 158 -29.53 -14.46 -14.33
N ASN A 159 -30.33 -15.26 -15.06
CA ASN A 159 -29.94 -16.62 -15.47
C ASN A 159 -28.90 -16.61 -16.59
N GLU A 160 -28.85 -15.54 -17.38
CA GLU A 160 -27.93 -15.34 -18.49
C GLU A 160 -27.25 -13.99 -18.39
N ILE A 161 -26.01 -13.91 -18.89
CA ILE A 161 -25.28 -12.65 -19.03
C ILE A 161 -24.78 -12.51 -20.46
N ILE A 162 -25.12 -11.37 -21.07
CA ILE A 162 -24.60 -10.99 -22.38
C ILE A 162 -23.42 -10.07 -22.14
N LEU A 163 -22.21 -10.58 -22.35
CA LEU A 163 -20.99 -9.79 -22.24
C LEU A 163 -20.67 -9.16 -23.59
N LYS A 164 -20.46 -7.84 -23.57
CA LYS A 164 -19.95 -7.08 -24.72
C LYS A 164 -18.65 -6.41 -24.33
N GLY A 165 -17.75 -6.30 -25.28
CA GLY A 165 -16.45 -5.72 -25.02
C GLY A 165 -15.61 -5.48 -26.26
N LYS A 166 -14.39 -5.00 -26.02
CA LYS A 166 -13.38 -4.69 -27.03
C LYS A 166 -12.06 -5.34 -26.66
N ILE A 167 -11.31 -5.75 -27.69
CA ILE A 167 -9.95 -6.25 -27.56
C ILE A 167 -9.00 -5.43 -28.42
N GLU A 168 -7.71 -5.53 -28.11
CA GLU A 168 -6.67 -4.95 -28.95
C GLU A 168 -6.64 -5.58 -30.36
N LYS A 169 -6.34 -4.76 -31.37
CA LYS A 169 -6.16 -5.21 -32.75
C LYS A 169 -5.10 -6.32 -32.83
N GLY A 170 -5.45 -7.41 -33.50
CA GLY A 170 -4.55 -8.55 -33.70
C GLY A 170 -4.47 -9.51 -32.51
N SER A 171 -5.27 -9.29 -31.47
CA SER A 171 -5.45 -10.25 -30.37
C SER A 171 -6.61 -11.20 -30.66
N SER A 172 -6.56 -12.38 -30.03
CA SER A 172 -7.65 -13.33 -29.94
C SER A 172 -8.25 -13.28 -28.53
N ILE A 173 -9.49 -13.76 -28.37
CA ILE A 173 -10.17 -13.85 -27.08
C ILE A 173 -10.77 -15.23 -26.88
N LYS A 174 -10.67 -15.72 -25.65
CA LYS A 174 -11.28 -16.95 -25.17
C LYS A 174 -12.14 -16.62 -23.95
N VAL A 175 -13.26 -17.31 -23.82
CA VAL A 175 -14.15 -17.24 -22.66
C VAL A 175 -14.28 -18.66 -22.11
N ASN A 176 -13.94 -18.85 -20.83
CA ASN A 176 -13.88 -20.17 -20.20
C ASN A 176 -13.02 -21.18 -20.99
N SER A 177 -11.89 -20.71 -21.53
CA SER A 177 -10.98 -21.46 -22.42
C SER A 177 -11.50 -21.76 -23.84
N GLU A 178 -12.74 -21.39 -24.16
CA GLU A 178 -13.30 -21.56 -25.51
C GLU A 178 -13.12 -20.28 -26.35
N PRO A 179 -12.64 -20.37 -27.59
CA PRO A 179 -12.49 -19.20 -28.46
C PRO A 179 -13.86 -18.64 -28.87
N ILE A 180 -14.01 -17.31 -28.82
CA ILE A 180 -15.23 -16.63 -29.28
C ILE A 180 -14.97 -15.81 -30.54
N ASN A 181 -16.03 -15.56 -31.31
CA ASN A 181 -15.92 -14.76 -32.53
C ASN A 181 -15.80 -13.27 -32.19
N VAL A 182 -14.93 -12.57 -32.92
CA VAL A 182 -14.67 -11.14 -32.78
C VAL A 182 -15.10 -10.44 -34.07
N LYS A 183 -15.91 -9.40 -33.95
CA LYS A 183 -16.37 -8.58 -35.07
C LYS A 183 -15.19 -7.82 -35.70
N PRO A 184 -15.28 -7.38 -36.97
CA PRO A 184 -14.19 -6.65 -37.65
C PRO A 184 -13.72 -5.36 -36.97
N ASN A 185 -14.56 -4.78 -36.12
CA ASN A 185 -14.26 -3.61 -35.30
C ASN A 185 -13.61 -3.96 -33.94
N PHE A 186 -13.14 -5.20 -33.77
CA PHE A 186 -12.52 -5.74 -32.55
C PHE A 186 -13.45 -5.78 -31.33
N GLU A 187 -14.76 -5.73 -31.57
CA GLU A 187 -15.76 -5.95 -30.55
C GLU A 187 -16.16 -7.42 -30.47
N PHE A 188 -16.46 -7.90 -29.27
CA PHE A 188 -17.03 -9.22 -29.05
C PHE A 188 -18.37 -9.12 -28.33
N GLU A 189 -19.18 -10.14 -28.53
CA GLU A 189 -20.47 -10.32 -27.89
C GLU A 189 -20.65 -11.81 -27.63
N THR A 190 -20.89 -12.19 -26.37
CA THR A 190 -21.10 -13.59 -25.98
C THR A 190 -22.20 -13.67 -24.94
N THR A 191 -23.06 -14.68 -25.06
CA THR A 191 -24.09 -14.99 -24.08
C THR A 191 -23.61 -16.19 -23.27
N LEU A 192 -23.57 -16.01 -21.96
CA LEU A 192 -23.13 -17.03 -21.03
C LEU A 192 -24.28 -17.36 -20.09
N ILE A 193 -24.34 -18.61 -19.64
CA ILE A 193 -25.24 -19.05 -18.58
C ILE A 193 -24.36 -19.23 -17.33
N PRO A 194 -24.13 -18.15 -16.56
CA PRO A 194 -23.11 -18.17 -15.54
C PRO A 194 -23.47 -19.12 -14.39
N LEU A 195 -24.72 -19.23 -13.99
CA LEU A 195 -25.05 -19.72 -12.64
C LEU A 195 -25.61 -21.15 -12.70
N GLN A 196 -24.73 -22.13 -12.51
CA GLN A 196 -25.11 -23.50 -12.12
C GLN A 196 -25.14 -23.67 -10.58
N GLY A 197 -25.36 -22.59 -9.82
CA GLY A 197 -25.31 -22.55 -8.35
C GLY A 197 -25.32 -21.11 -7.79
N ASP A 198 -24.94 -20.95 -6.50
CA ASP A 198 -24.93 -19.65 -5.79
C ASP A 198 -23.79 -18.71 -6.23
N GLU A 199 -22.69 -19.28 -6.72
CA GLU A 199 -21.54 -18.55 -7.26
C GLU A 199 -21.05 -19.20 -8.56
N SER A 200 -20.46 -18.41 -9.45
CA SER A 200 -19.82 -18.88 -10.68
C SER A 200 -18.67 -17.98 -11.10
N SER A 201 -17.67 -18.55 -11.78
CA SER A 201 -16.51 -17.81 -12.29
C SER A 201 -16.48 -17.85 -13.82
N ILE A 202 -16.45 -16.68 -14.44
CA ILE A 202 -16.21 -16.51 -15.88
C ILE A 202 -14.81 -15.97 -16.08
N VAL A 203 -14.03 -16.61 -16.94
CA VAL A 203 -12.68 -16.17 -17.30
C VAL A 203 -12.67 -15.71 -18.75
N LEU A 204 -12.38 -14.44 -18.97
CA LEU A 204 -12.10 -13.88 -20.30
C LEU A 204 -10.59 -13.71 -20.43
N GLU A 205 -9.98 -14.34 -21.43
CA GLU A 205 -8.54 -14.29 -21.68
C GLU A 205 -8.30 -13.75 -23.09
N THR A 206 -7.48 -12.71 -23.22
CA THR A 206 -6.94 -12.26 -24.51
C THR A 206 -5.50 -12.71 -24.70
N GLU A 207 -5.14 -13.01 -25.94
CA GLU A 207 -3.80 -13.46 -26.33
C GLU A 207 -3.39 -12.75 -27.62
N ASN A 208 -2.24 -12.07 -27.60
CA ASN A 208 -1.70 -11.42 -28.80
C ASN A 208 -0.91 -12.41 -29.68
N THR A 209 -0.45 -11.95 -30.84
CA THR A 209 0.31 -12.78 -31.81
C THR A 209 1.63 -13.34 -31.28
N LEU A 210 2.14 -12.81 -30.17
CA LEU A 210 3.37 -13.25 -29.51
C LEU A 210 3.09 -14.16 -28.30
N GLY A 211 1.83 -14.55 -28.08
CA GLY A 211 1.40 -15.40 -26.97
C GLY A 211 1.35 -14.70 -25.61
N VAL A 212 1.46 -13.36 -25.58
CA VAL A 212 1.30 -12.60 -24.34
C VAL A 212 -0.18 -12.52 -24.00
N LYS A 213 -0.51 -12.89 -22.77
CA LYS A 213 -1.89 -12.99 -22.29
C LYS A 213 -2.29 -11.87 -21.33
N ASN A 214 -3.57 -11.51 -21.34
CA ASN A 214 -4.23 -10.67 -20.35
C ASN A 214 -5.61 -11.26 -20.01
N GLN A 215 -6.15 -10.99 -18.83
CA GLN A 215 -7.39 -11.64 -18.41
C GLN A 215 -8.27 -10.81 -17.48
N ILE A 216 -9.58 -11.09 -17.54
CA ILE A 216 -10.61 -10.64 -16.61
C ILE A 216 -11.26 -11.89 -16.00
N VAL A 217 -11.22 -11.99 -14.68
CA VAL A 217 -11.89 -13.03 -13.90
C VAL A 217 -13.09 -12.41 -13.19
N LEU A 218 -14.30 -12.79 -13.63
CA LEU A 218 -15.56 -12.35 -13.06
C LEU A 218 -16.11 -13.44 -12.15
N ASN A 219 -16.15 -13.19 -10.85
CA ASN A 219 -16.79 -14.09 -9.89
C ASN A 219 -18.21 -13.58 -9.62
N LEU A 220 -19.19 -14.14 -10.31
CA LEU A 220 -20.59 -13.76 -10.19
C LEU A 220 -21.24 -14.50 -9.02
N PHE A 221 -22.06 -13.80 -8.24
CA PHE A 221 -22.85 -14.39 -7.18
C PHE A 221 -24.27 -13.82 -7.18
N ARG A 222 -25.24 -14.63 -6.75
CA ARG A 222 -26.59 -14.11 -6.48
C ARG A 222 -26.64 -13.55 -5.07
N PRO A 223 -26.87 -12.24 -4.89
CA PRO A 223 -27.16 -11.72 -3.57
C PRO A 223 -28.45 -12.40 -3.09
N LYS A 224 -28.42 -12.96 -1.88
CA LYS A 224 -29.63 -13.48 -1.27
C LYS A 224 -30.57 -12.30 -0.98
N GLN A 225 -31.83 -12.41 -1.41
CA GLN A 225 -32.83 -11.39 -1.08
C GLN A 225 -33.25 -11.58 0.38
N GLU A 226 -32.98 -10.60 1.23
CA GLU A 226 -33.46 -10.59 2.61
C GLU A 226 -35.00 -10.48 2.62
N ILE A 227 -35.67 -11.48 3.20
CA ILE A 227 -37.10 -11.46 3.49
C ILE A 227 -37.32 -10.51 4.67
N ASN A 228 -37.45 -9.23 4.37
CA ASN A 228 -37.60 -8.17 5.36
C ASN A 228 -39.02 -8.05 5.97
N GLN A 229 -39.98 -8.80 5.43
CA GLN A 229 -41.35 -8.89 5.94
C GLN A 229 -42.05 -10.16 5.48
N LEU A 230 -43.03 -10.60 6.27
CA LEU A 230 -43.94 -11.71 6.03
C LEU A 230 -45.33 -11.11 5.76
N ASP A 231 -45.76 -11.14 4.51
CA ASP A 231 -47.14 -10.82 4.09
C ASP A 231 -47.98 -12.09 4.21
N ALA A 232 -48.89 -12.11 5.18
CA ALA A 232 -49.74 -13.24 5.50
C ALA A 232 -51.19 -13.01 5.06
N GLN A 233 -51.69 -13.92 4.22
CA GLN A 233 -53.10 -14.01 3.86
C GLN A 233 -53.71 -15.23 4.53
N ILE A 234 -54.75 -15.02 5.32
CA ILE A 234 -55.43 -16.06 6.10
C ILE A 234 -56.84 -16.21 5.54
N ILE A 235 -57.13 -17.39 5.02
CA ILE A 235 -58.37 -17.70 4.30
C ILE A 235 -59.09 -18.82 5.06
N ALA A 236 -60.34 -18.58 5.44
CA ALA A 236 -61.17 -19.58 6.10
C ALA A 236 -61.95 -20.42 5.07
N LYS A 237 -61.69 -21.73 5.04
CA LYS A 237 -62.45 -22.71 4.23
C LYS A 237 -63.81 -23.09 4.84
N ALA A 238 -63.95 -22.88 6.14
CA ALA A 238 -65.16 -23.11 6.93
C ALA A 238 -65.24 -22.09 8.08
N ASN A 239 -66.38 -22.04 8.78
CA ASN A 239 -66.54 -21.12 9.92
C ASN A 239 -65.53 -21.48 11.03
N ILE A 240 -64.74 -20.50 11.44
CA ILE A 240 -63.79 -20.58 12.55
C ILE A 240 -64.38 -19.82 13.73
N SER A 241 -64.64 -20.54 14.82
CA SER A 241 -65.24 -19.99 16.04
C SER A 241 -64.27 -19.08 16.80
N TYR A 242 -62.97 -19.38 16.76
CA TYR A 242 -61.96 -18.58 17.43
C TYR A 242 -60.56 -18.77 16.82
N ILE A 243 -59.88 -17.67 16.55
CA ILE A 243 -58.49 -17.60 16.13
C ILE A 243 -57.83 -16.34 16.69
N ILE A 244 -56.56 -16.47 17.07
CA ILE A 244 -55.66 -15.36 17.36
C ILE A 244 -54.61 -15.30 16.27
N VAL A 245 -54.38 -14.12 15.71
CA VAL A 245 -53.27 -13.83 14.80
C VAL A 245 -52.34 -12.85 15.49
N LYS A 246 -51.05 -13.18 15.55
CA LYS A 246 -50.02 -12.30 16.07
C LYS A 246 -49.02 -11.94 14.98
N ALA A 247 -48.73 -10.66 14.84
CA ALA A 247 -47.61 -10.18 14.05
C ALA A 247 -46.52 -9.69 15.02
N ASP A 248 -45.32 -10.24 14.91
CA ASP A 248 -44.17 -9.91 15.77
C ASP A 248 -44.47 -10.02 17.28
N GLY A 249 -45.29 -11.00 17.65
CA GLY A 249 -45.72 -11.27 19.03
C GLY A 249 -46.87 -10.37 19.53
N LEU A 250 -47.33 -9.41 18.74
CA LEU A 250 -48.47 -8.55 19.06
C LEU A 250 -49.75 -9.12 18.43
N VAL A 251 -50.82 -9.24 19.21
CA VAL A 251 -52.13 -9.68 18.72
C VAL A 251 -52.67 -8.61 17.75
N VAL A 252 -52.81 -8.97 16.48
CA VAL A 252 -53.36 -8.12 15.41
C VAL A 252 -54.79 -8.50 15.03
N TYR A 253 -55.21 -9.71 15.40
CA TYR A 253 -56.58 -10.18 15.27
C TYR A 253 -56.91 -11.18 16.36
N GLU A 254 -58.13 -11.08 16.88
CA GLU A 254 -58.69 -12.06 17.80
C GLU A 254 -60.20 -12.12 17.58
N GLY A 255 -60.74 -13.29 17.22
CA GLY A 255 -62.16 -13.44 16.99
C GLY A 255 -62.54 -14.63 16.12
N SER A 256 -63.76 -14.62 15.61
CA SER A 256 -64.30 -15.65 14.72
C SER A 256 -64.24 -15.22 13.25
N ILE A 257 -63.93 -16.14 12.35
CA ILE A 257 -63.94 -15.91 10.90
C ILE A 257 -65.07 -16.72 10.26
N ALA A 258 -65.96 -16.06 9.54
CA ALA A 258 -67.02 -16.75 8.80
C ALA A 258 -66.50 -17.29 7.45
N ASN A 259 -67.08 -18.37 6.97
CA ASN A 259 -66.75 -18.92 5.66
C ASN A 259 -67.17 -17.93 4.55
N GLY A 260 -66.30 -17.74 3.56
CA GLY A 260 -66.54 -16.85 2.42
C GLY A 260 -66.33 -15.37 2.71
N THR A 261 -65.72 -15.00 3.85
CA THR A 261 -65.21 -13.64 4.06
C THR A 261 -63.94 -13.40 3.26
N GLU A 262 -63.67 -12.14 2.94
CA GLU A 262 -62.39 -11.73 2.35
C GLU A 262 -61.19 -12.21 3.20
N PRO A 263 -60.04 -12.52 2.57
CA PRO A 263 -58.84 -12.93 3.29
C PRO A 263 -58.42 -11.88 4.31
N LEU A 264 -58.04 -12.33 5.51
CA LEU A 264 -57.40 -11.44 6.47
C LEU A 264 -55.93 -11.29 6.08
N ASN A 265 -55.49 -10.04 5.86
CA ASN A 265 -54.14 -9.72 5.44
C ASN A 265 -53.39 -9.02 6.57
N TYR A 266 -52.24 -9.57 6.97
CA TYR A 266 -51.39 -9.01 8.02
C TYR A 266 -49.92 -9.07 7.62
N ILE A 267 -49.16 -8.07 8.06
CA ILE A 267 -47.72 -7.98 7.79
C ILE A 267 -46.97 -8.07 9.12
N GLY A 268 -46.01 -9.01 9.20
CA GLY A 268 -45.06 -9.13 10.31
C GLY A 268 -43.63 -8.93 9.81
N GLN A 269 -42.79 -8.22 10.55
CA GLN A 269 -41.39 -7.99 10.14
C GLN A 269 -40.50 -9.21 10.43
N LYS A 270 -40.77 -9.93 11.52
CA LYS A 270 -40.00 -11.07 12.01
C LYS A 270 -40.82 -12.34 12.06
N SER A 271 -42.08 -12.26 12.48
CA SER A 271 -42.92 -13.44 12.63
C SER A 271 -44.41 -13.19 12.43
N ILE A 272 -45.10 -14.21 11.91
CA ILE A 272 -46.56 -14.34 11.93
C ILE A 272 -46.90 -15.62 12.70
N GLU A 273 -47.72 -15.51 13.74
CA GLU A 273 -48.17 -16.64 14.56
C GLU A 273 -49.70 -16.75 14.49
N LEU A 274 -50.18 -17.97 14.34
CA LEU A 274 -51.61 -18.32 14.27
C LEU A 274 -51.93 -19.31 15.38
N GLU A 275 -52.97 -19.01 16.16
CA GLU A 275 -53.47 -19.90 17.20
C GLU A 275 -54.96 -20.18 16.98
N THR A 276 -55.30 -21.43 16.66
CA THR A 276 -56.70 -21.89 16.57
C THR A 276 -56.81 -23.41 16.70
N GLN A 277 -57.88 -23.89 17.33
CA GLN A 277 -58.18 -25.33 17.38
C GLN A 277 -58.74 -25.86 16.04
N GLN A 278 -59.10 -24.96 15.11
CA GLN A 278 -59.70 -25.31 13.81
C GLN A 278 -58.74 -25.05 12.65
N TYR A 279 -57.45 -25.29 12.86
CA TYR A 279 -56.37 -24.99 11.91
C TYR A 279 -56.52 -25.70 10.55
N GLU A 280 -57.16 -26.88 10.51
CA GLU A 280 -57.43 -27.62 9.27
C GLU A 280 -58.38 -26.86 8.32
N ASN A 281 -59.18 -25.94 8.86
CA ASN A 281 -60.11 -25.11 8.12
C ASN A 281 -59.48 -23.79 7.62
N LEU A 282 -58.17 -23.63 7.75
CA LEU A 282 -57.43 -22.47 7.25
C LEU A 282 -56.56 -22.83 6.05
N ASP A 283 -56.52 -21.92 5.08
CA ASP A 283 -55.43 -21.83 4.12
C ASP A 283 -54.62 -20.57 4.44
N VAL A 284 -53.30 -20.73 4.54
CA VAL A 284 -52.39 -19.64 4.90
C VAL A 284 -51.39 -19.46 3.77
N ILE A 285 -51.30 -18.23 3.26
CA ILE A 285 -50.35 -17.86 2.22
C ILE A 285 -49.37 -16.86 2.84
N ILE A 286 -48.08 -17.19 2.86
CA ILE A 286 -47.03 -16.26 3.30
C ILE A 286 -46.16 -15.91 2.10
N ASN A 287 -46.05 -14.61 1.77
CA ASN A 287 -45.27 -14.11 0.62
C ASN A 287 -45.59 -14.84 -0.69
N GLY A 288 -46.87 -15.19 -0.91
CA GLY A 288 -47.35 -15.89 -2.10
C GLY A 288 -47.18 -17.42 -2.09
N ILE A 289 -46.58 -17.99 -1.04
CA ILE A 289 -46.43 -19.45 -0.88
C ILE A 289 -47.51 -19.98 0.06
N ALA A 290 -48.26 -20.99 -0.38
CA ALA A 290 -49.29 -21.63 0.45
C ALA A 290 -48.68 -22.63 1.45
N TYR A 291 -49.17 -22.61 2.68
CA TYR A 291 -48.77 -23.50 3.76
C TYR A 291 -49.99 -24.21 4.35
N GLU A 292 -49.95 -25.54 4.41
CA GLU A 292 -50.94 -26.32 5.14
C GLU A 292 -50.63 -26.29 6.64
N LEU A 293 -51.61 -25.99 7.49
CA LEU A 293 -51.45 -26.03 8.95
C LEU A 293 -51.69 -27.45 9.48
N ASN A 294 -50.86 -27.86 10.43
CA ASN A 294 -50.86 -29.23 10.99
C ASN A 294 -50.85 -29.23 12.53
N ALA A 295 -50.98 -28.07 13.16
CA ALA A 295 -51.00 -27.92 14.61
C ALA A 295 -51.85 -26.70 15.01
N PRO A 296 -52.40 -26.69 16.24
CA PRO A 296 -53.20 -25.57 16.74
C PRO A 296 -52.45 -24.25 16.88
N VAL A 297 -51.12 -24.31 16.99
CA VAL A 297 -50.23 -23.14 16.95
C VAL A 297 -49.31 -23.34 15.77
N SER A 298 -49.18 -22.32 14.92
CA SER A 298 -48.25 -22.33 13.79
C SER A 298 -47.52 -21.00 13.75
N ILE A 299 -46.19 -21.05 13.72
CA ILE A 299 -45.34 -19.87 13.75
C ILE A 299 -44.52 -19.82 12.46
N PHE A 300 -44.64 -18.73 11.72
CA PHE A 300 -43.83 -18.41 10.56
C PHE A 300 -42.81 -17.37 10.96
N GLU A 301 -41.52 -17.70 10.91
CA GLU A 301 -40.43 -16.77 11.19
C GLU A 301 -39.63 -16.50 9.91
N SER A 302 -39.29 -15.23 9.68
CA SER A 302 -38.26 -14.87 8.70
C SER A 302 -36.89 -15.03 9.32
N ASN A 303 -36.06 -15.92 8.76
CA ASN A 303 -34.65 -16.07 9.15
C ASN A 303 -33.72 -15.49 8.08
N GLY A 304 -34.02 -14.27 7.62
CA GLY A 304 -33.28 -13.57 6.57
C GLY A 304 -33.52 -14.14 5.18
N ASP A 305 -33.10 -15.38 4.94
CA ASP A 305 -33.12 -15.99 3.60
C ASP A 305 -34.29 -16.95 3.37
N ASN A 306 -35.00 -17.36 4.43
CA ASN A 306 -36.05 -18.38 4.38
C ASN A 306 -37.16 -18.11 5.38
N ILE A 307 -38.35 -18.63 5.07
CA ILE A 307 -39.47 -18.71 6.01
C ILE A 307 -39.40 -20.07 6.69
N VAL A 308 -39.27 -20.08 8.01
CA VAL A 308 -39.33 -21.30 8.80
C VAL A 308 -40.73 -21.40 9.41
N LYS A 309 -41.46 -22.46 9.06
CA LYS A 309 -42.71 -22.83 9.74
C LYS A 309 -42.39 -23.77 10.91
N LYS A 310 -42.73 -23.36 12.12
CA LYS A 310 -42.64 -24.15 13.36
C LYS A 310 -44.03 -24.49 13.88
#